data_AF-A0A6V7UH99-F1
#
_entry.id   AF-A0A6V7UH99-F1
#
_cell.length_a   1.000
_cell.length_b   1.000
_cell.length_c   1.000
_cell.angle_alpha   90.00
_cell.angle_beta   90.00
_cell.angle_gamma   90.00
#
_symmetry.space_group_name_H-M   'P 1'
#
loop_
_entity.id
_entity.type
_entity.pdbx_description
1 polymer ?
#
loop_
_entity_poly.entity_id
_entity_poly.type
_entity_poly.pdbx_seq_one_letter_code
_entity_poly.pdbx_strand_id
1 'polypeptide(L)'
;MTDTKDLFKQIYRNKFLRPSSLIMFLNKMDIFAEKLKYAPLENFYPEFKKELTDEMTDEELFDVAIDFVKSLFSKIKGNDRRPLYMHTTNATDTRNVEVVFNAAYDNAVTKNLKNSGFYEAFLLHS
;
A
#
# COMPACT_ATOMS: atom_id res chain seq x y z
N MET A 1 0.95 5.76 14.43
CA MET A 1 0.32 5.13 13.24
C MET A 1 -1.21 5.15 13.28
N THR A 2 -1.86 5.22 14.45
CA THR A 2 -3.34 5.31 14.54
C THR A 2 -3.89 6.51 13.77
N ASP A 3 -3.36 7.71 14.03
CA ASP A 3 -3.81 8.94 13.37
C ASP A 3 -3.64 8.90 11.84
N THR A 4 -2.54 8.31 11.35
CA THR A 4 -2.30 8.10 9.91
C THR A 4 -3.34 7.19 9.28
N LYS A 5 -3.74 6.10 9.97
CA LYS A 5 -4.79 5.19 9.48
C LYS A 5 -6.14 5.88 9.44
N ASP A 6 -6.47 6.70 10.45
CA ASP A 6 -7.73 7.43 10.49
C ASP A 6 -7.80 8.50 9.41
N LEU A 7 -6.70 9.24 9.18
CA LEU A 7 -6.60 10.19 8.07
C LEU A 7 -6.73 9.47 6.72
N PHE A 8 -6.02 8.36 6.52
CA PHE A 8 -6.12 7.58 5.30
C PHE A 8 -7.55 7.10 5.06
N LYS A 9 -8.24 6.60 6.09
CA LYS A 9 -9.63 6.18 6.03
C LYS A 9 -10.57 7.32 5.63
N GLN A 10 -10.32 8.54 6.11
CA GLN A 10 -11.09 9.72 5.72
C GLN A 10 -10.86 10.08 4.23
N ILE A 11 -9.60 10.10 3.78
CA ILE A 11 -9.24 10.35 2.38
C ILE A 11 -9.85 9.28 1.46
N TYR A 12 -9.72 8.02 1.84
CA TYR A 12 -10.24 6.89 1.08
C TYR A 12 -11.76 6.94 0.91
N ARG A 13 -12.48 7.29 1.99
CA ARG A 13 -13.95 7.36 2.02
C ARG A 13 -14.51 8.68 1.48
N ASN A 14 -13.66 9.67 1.20
CA ASN A 14 -14.09 10.97 0.71
C ASN A 14 -14.79 10.84 -0.66
N LYS A 15 -16.06 11.27 -0.73
CA LYS A 15 -16.89 11.16 -1.93
C LYS A 15 -16.32 11.91 -3.13
N PHE A 16 -15.63 13.04 -2.90
CA PHE A 16 -15.01 13.84 -3.94
C PHE A 16 -13.75 13.16 -4.51
N LEU A 17 -13.07 12.33 -3.72
CA LEU A 17 -11.86 11.63 -4.15
C LEU A 17 -12.16 10.24 -4.71
N ARG A 18 -13.36 9.67 -4.51
CA ARG A 18 -13.72 8.31 -4.98
C ARG A 18 -13.35 8.00 -6.44
N PRO A 19 -13.52 8.91 -7.42
CA PRO A 19 -13.19 8.62 -8.82
C PRO A 19 -11.70 8.46 -9.10
N SER A 20 -10.82 8.96 -8.22
CA SER A 20 -9.38 8.99 -8.44
C SER A 20 -8.70 7.75 -7.86
N SER A 21 -7.67 7.21 -8.51
CA SER A 21 -6.76 6.27 -7.85
C SER A 21 -6.04 6.94 -6.68
N LEU A 22 -5.55 6.14 -5.71
CA LEU A 22 -4.69 6.63 -4.64
C LEU A 22 -3.28 6.10 -4.81
N ILE A 23 -2.31 6.99 -4.63
CA ILE A 23 -0.89 6.64 -4.50
C ILE A 23 -0.48 7.00 -3.08
N MET A 24 0.08 6.04 -2.37
CA MET A 24 0.51 6.16 -0.99
C MET A 24 2.00 5.88 -0.91
N PHE A 25 2.75 6.87 -0.42
CA PHE A 25 4.17 6.71 -0.13
C PHE A 25 4.36 6.35 1.33
N LEU A 26 4.91 5.16 1.58
CA LEU A 26 5.42 4.74 2.87
C LEU A 26 6.85 5.28 2.99
N ASN A 27 6.97 6.45 3.62
CA ASN A 27 8.21 7.21 3.66
C ASN A 27 9.03 6.91 4.92
N LYS A 28 10.34 7.19 4.86
CA LYS A 28 11.32 6.96 5.93
C LYS A 28 11.51 5.48 6.28
N MET A 29 11.56 4.63 5.26
CA MET A 29 11.69 3.18 5.47
C MET A 29 13.06 2.77 6.03
N ASP A 30 14.08 3.58 5.81
CA ASP A 30 15.37 3.55 6.50
C ASP A 30 15.23 3.67 8.02
N ILE A 31 14.51 4.70 8.48
CA ILE A 31 14.24 4.91 9.92
C ILE A 31 13.34 3.81 10.47
N PHE A 32 12.41 3.29 9.66
CA PHE A 32 11.57 2.16 10.07
C PHE A 32 12.40 0.89 10.28
N ALA A 33 13.32 0.57 9.37
CA ALA A 33 14.22 -0.58 9.49
C ALA A 33 15.06 -0.51 10.77
N GLU A 34 15.61 0.67 11.05
CA GLU A 34 16.40 0.90 12.26
C GLU A 34 15.56 0.68 13.52
N LYS A 35 14.35 1.25 13.55
CA LYS A 35 13.43 1.12 14.69
C LYS A 35 12.97 -0.29 14.96
N LEU A 36 12.82 -1.11 13.93
CA LEU A 36 12.36 -2.49 14.08
C LEU A 36 13.28 -3.33 14.99
N LYS A 37 14.57 -2.97 15.06
CA LYS A 37 15.60 -3.67 15.87
C LYS A 37 15.45 -3.46 17.38
N TYR A 38 14.92 -2.31 17.81
CA TYR A 38 14.84 -1.95 19.23
C TYR A 38 13.41 -1.66 19.71
N ALA A 39 12.47 -1.48 18.78
CA ALA A 39 11.05 -1.35 19.05
C ALA A 39 10.28 -2.34 18.16
N PRO A 40 10.22 -3.62 18.58
CA PRO A 40 9.53 -4.67 17.82
C PRO A 40 8.08 -4.30 17.52
N LEU A 41 7.63 -4.57 16.29
CA LEU A 41 6.34 -4.12 15.78
C LEU A 41 5.17 -4.77 16.52
N GLU A 42 5.35 -6.00 17.02
CA GLU A 42 4.37 -6.75 17.80
C GLU A 42 4.01 -6.10 19.13
N ASN A 43 4.88 -5.23 19.67
CA ASN A 43 4.56 -4.44 20.87
C ASN A 43 3.43 -3.43 20.60
N PHE A 44 3.24 -3.02 19.34
CA PHE A 44 2.19 -2.09 18.92
C PHE A 44 1.07 -2.80 18.17
N TYR A 45 1.38 -3.93 17.53
CA TYR A 45 0.47 -4.73 16.71
C TYR A 45 0.63 -6.21 17.05
N PRO A 46 0.01 -6.72 18.13
CA PRO A 46 0.16 -8.10 18.56
C PRO A 46 -0.17 -9.13 17.48
N GLU A 47 -1.03 -8.78 16.52
CA GLU A 47 -1.35 -9.62 15.36
C GLU A 47 -0.16 -9.86 14.42
N PHE A 48 0.84 -8.97 14.40
CA PHE A 48 2.07 -9.12 13.62
C PHE A 48 2.89 -10.34 14.05
N LYS A 49 2.76 -10.75 15.32
CA LYS A 49 3.47 -11.94 15.84
C LYS A 49 3.19 -13.21 15.02
N LYS A 50 2.04 -13.28 14.33
CA LYS A 50 1.67 -14.42 13.48
C LYS A 50 2.46 -14.47 12.17
N GLU A 51 3.05 -13.35 11.77
CA GLU A 51 3.87 -13.24 10.57
C GLU A 51 5.34 -13.61 10.85
N LEU A 52 5.71 -13.75 12.14
CA LEU A 52 7.07 -14.08 12.57
C LEU A 52 7.33 -15.58 12.56
N THR A 53 8.55 -15.97 12.20
CA THR A 53 9.10 -17.33 12.27
C THR A 53 10.41 -17.32 13.06
N ASP A 54 10.77 -18.44 13.68
CA ASP A 54 11.93 -18.52 14.59
C ASP A 54 13.29 -18.33 13.88
N GLU A 55 13.33 -18.50 12.55
CA GLU A 55 14.57 -18.50 11.74
C GLU A 55 14.60 -17.35 10.71
N MET A 56 14.01 -16.21 11.03
CA MET A 56 13.94 -15.07 10.10
C MET A 56 15.20 -14.19 10.16
N THR A 57 15.73 -13.82 9.00
CA THR A 57 16.80 -12.82 8.88
C THR A 57 16.28 -11.39 9.10
N ASP A 58 17.17 -10.43 9.40
CA ASP A 58 16.81 -9.00 9.53
C ASP A 58 16.13 -8.45 8.25
N GLU A 59 16.55 -8.92 7.07
CA GLU A 59 16.00 -8.50 5.77
C GLU A 59 14.59 -9.05 5.57
N GLU A 60 14.37 -10.33 5.84
CA GLU A 60 13.04 -10.95 5.77
C GLU A 60 12.08 -10.32 6.79
N LEU A 61 12.57 -10.02 8.00
CA LEU A 61 11.78 -9.33 9.03
C LEU A 61 11.32 -7.96 8.55
N PHE A 62 12.19 -7.23 7.88
CA PHE A 62 11.86 -5.93 7.32
C PHE A 62 10.82 -6.03 6.19
N ASP A 63 10.97 -6.98 5.28
CA ASP A 63 10.02 -7.21 4.19
C ASP A 63 8.64 -7.63 4.70
N VAL A 64 8.60 -8.56 5.66
CA VAL A 64 7.37 -9.01 6.32
C VAL A 64 6.71 -7.86 7.10
N ALA A 65 7.50 -7.02 7.77
CA ALA A 65 6.98 -5.83 8.44
C ALA A 65 6.39 -4.80 7.47
N ILE A 66 7.04 -4.56 6.32
CA ILE A 66 6.51 -3.71 5.26
C ILE A 66 5.17 -4.22 4.77
N ASP A 67 5.08 -5.51 4.45
CA ASP A 67 3.87 -6.10 3.90
C ASP A 67 2.75 -6.13 4.92
N PHE A 68 3.07 -6.35 6.20
CA PHE A 68 2.12 -6.16 7.29
C PHE A 68 1.60 -4.73 7.33
N VAL A 69 2.47 -3.71 7.27
CA VAL A 69 2.05 -2.30 7.27
C VAL A 69 1.17 -1.98 6.06
N LYS A 70 1.55 -2.42 4.84
CA LYS A 70 0.71 -2.31 3.65
C LYS A 70 -0.66 -2.96 3.87
N SER A 71 -0.70 -4.14 4.50
CA SER A 71 -1.94 -4.86 4.80
C SER A 71 -2.89 -4.04 5.68
N LEU A 72 -2.37 -3.25 6.63
CA LEU A 72 -3.19 -2.39 7.49
C LEU A 72 -3.99 -1.37 6.67
N PHE A 73 -3.39 -0.81 5.62
CA PHE A 73 -4.05 0.15 4.73
C PHE A 73 -4.95 -0.55 3.70
N SER A 74 -4.53 -1.69 3.15
CA SER A 74 -5.37 -2.52 2.27
C SER A 74 -6.67 -2.99 2.93
N LYS A 75 -6.63 -3.31 4.22
CA LYS A 75 -7.83 -3.68 5.00
C LYS A 75 -8.87 -2.56 5.06
N ILE A 76 -8.46 -1.29 5.00
CA ILE A 76 -9.38 -0.13 4.97
C ILE A 76 -10.17 -0.08 3.66
N LYS A 77 -9.54 -0.51 2.55
CA LYS A 77 -10.17 -0.63 1.24
C LYS A 77 -11.20 -1.77 1.19
N GLY A 78 -10.91 -2.92 1.81
CA GLY A 78 -11.78 -4.10 1.73
C GLY A 78 -12.01 -4.54 0.27
N ASN A 79 -13.27 -4.84 -0.09
CA ASN A 79 -13.63 -5.36 -1.42
C ASN A 79 -13.67 -4.31 -2.54
N ASP A 80 -13.31 -3.05 -2.26
CA ASP A 80 -13.68 -1.90 -3.11
C ASP A 80 -13.11 -1.87 -4.54
N ARG A 81 -12.14 -2.63 -5.03
CA ARG A 81 -11.57 -2.50 -6.41
C ARG A 81 -10.99 -1.13 -6.83
N ARG A 82 -11.19 0.01 -6.14
CA ARG A 82 -10.45 1.26 -6.42
C ARG A 82 -8.94 1.02 -6.32
N PRO A 83 -8.13 1.41 -7.33
CA PRO A 83 -6.69 1.22 -7.28
C PRO A 83 -6.04 1.98 -6.12
N LEU A 84 -5.20 1.26 -5.37
CA LEU A 84 -4.35 1.79 -4.30
C LEU A 84 -2.92 1.32 -4.55
N TYR A 85 -2.07 2.24 -4.97
CA TYR A 85 -0.65 2.00 -5.20
C TYR A 85 0.12 2.37 -3.94
N MET A 86 0.86 1.43 -3.36
CA MET A 86 1.68 1.67 -2.17
C MET A 86 3.15 1.49 -2.53
N HIS A 87 3.95 2.53 -2.30
CA HIS A 87 5.38 2.49 -2.59
C HIS A 87 6.20 2.89 -1.36
N THR A 88 7.25 2.13 -1.09
CA THR A 88 8.22 2.42 -0.04
C THR A 88 9.23 3.44 -0.55
N THR A 89 9.51 4.45 0.26
CA THR A 89 10.43 5.54 -0.09
C THR A 89 11.42 5.75 1.04
N ASN A 90 12.68 5.95 0.67
CA ASN A 90 13.74 6.41 1.56
C ASN A 90 14.05 7.86 1.25
N ALA A 91 14.55 8.62 2.22
CA ALA A 91 14.86 10.05 2.03
C ALA A 91 15.84 10.30 0.87
N THR A 92 16.60 9.28 0.46
CA THR A 92 17.57 9.30 -0.64
C THR A 92 17.06 8.64 -1.93
N ASP A 93 15.90 7.98 -1.90
CA ASP A 93 15.35 7.30 -3.07
C ASP A 93 14.48 8.27 -3.88
N THR A 94 15.04 8.76 -5.00
CA THR A 94 14.39 9.74 -5.88
C THR A 94 13.46 9.10 -6.92
N ARG A 95 13.21 7.79 -6.87
CA ARG A 95 12.38 7.05 -7.85
C ARG A 95 10.86 7.31 -7.74
N ASN A 96 10.45 8.27 -6.93
CA ASN A 96 9.04 8.68 -6.77
C ASN A 96 8.32 9.00 -8.09
N VAL A 97 9.04 9.51 -9.09
CA VAL A 97 8.48 9.89 -10.40
C VAL A 97 7.98 8.65 -11.16
N GLU A 98 8.69 7.53 -11.09
CA GLU A 98 8.34 6.31 -11.81
C GLU A 98 7.00 5.72 -11.34
N VAL A 99 6.75 5.77 -10.02
CA VAL A 99 5.49 5.30 -9.42
C VAL A 99 4.31 6.16 -9.85
N VAL A 100 4.49 7.48 -9.83
CA VAL A 100 3.46 8.42 -10.31
C VAL A 100 3.19 8.17 -11.79
N PHE A 101 4.22 7.93 -12.58
CA PHE A 101 4.09 7.64 -14.00
C PHE A 101 3.36 6.32 -14.26
N ASN A 102 3.71 5.24 -13.56
CA ASN A 102 3.05 3.94 -13.68
C ASN A 102 1.58 4.01 -13.25
N ALA A 103 1.27 4.69 -12.15
CA ALA A 103 -0.12 4.89 -11.73
C ALA A 103 -0.91 5.75 -12.74
N ALA A 104 -0.29 6.77 -13.34
CA ALA A 104 -0.91 7.57 -14.39
C ALA A 104 -1.14 6.75 -15.67
N TYR A 105 -0.18 5.91 -16.05
CA TYR A 105 -0.26 5.01 -17.19
C TYR A 105 -1.39 3.98 -17.01
N ASP A 106 -1.42 3.29 -15.87
CA ASP A 106 -2.49 2.33 -15.55
C ASP A 106 -3.87 2.97 -15.55
N ASN A 107 -4.00 4.19 -15.01
CA ASN A 107 -5.27 4.91 -15.06
C ASN A 107 -5.68 5.25 -16.49
N ALA A 108 -4.75 5.73 -17.32
CA ALA A 108 -5.02 6.04 -18.71
C ALA A 108 -5.42 4.78 -19.51
N VAL A 109 -4.66 3.71 -19.37
CA VAL A 109 -4.94 2.41 -20.01
C VAL A 109 -6.26 1.82 -19.52
N THR A 110 -6.49 1.75 -18.21
CA THR A 110 -7.74 1.24 -17.61
C THR A 110 -8.95 2.05 -18.05
N LYS A 111 -8.82 3.37 -18.12
CA LYS A 111 -9.91 4.25 -18.58
C LYS A 111 -10.19 4.04 -20.07
N ASN A 112 -9.16 3.89 -20.89
CA ASN A 112 -9.30 3.59 -22.32
C ASN A 112 -9.96 2.21 -22.54
N LEU A 113 -9.54 1.18 -21.81
CA LEU A 113 -10.10 -0.18 -21.90
C LEU A 113 -11.56 -0.27 -21.42
N LYS A 114 -11.92 0.49 -20.38
CA LYS A 114 -13.32 0.61 -19.93
C LYS A 114 -14.18 1.32 -20.96
N ASN A 115 -13.67 2.40 -21.56
CA ASN A 115 -14.41 3.17 -22.56
C ASN A 115 -14.55 2.43 -23.90
N SER A 116 -13.66 1.48 -24.21
CA SER A 116 -13.71 0.66 -25.42
C SER A 116 -14.58 -0.60 -25.30
N GLY A 117 -15.24 -0.84 -24.16
CA GLY A 117 -16.13 -2.01 -23.95
C GLY A 117 -15.42 -3.34 -23.68
N PHE A 118 -14.08 -3.37 -23.65
CA PHE A 118 -13.30 -4.61 -23.48
C PHE A 118 -13.23 -5.10 -22.02
N TYR A 119 -13.51 -4.23 -21.04
CA TYR A 119 -13.38 -4.57 -19.62
C TYR A 119 -14.51 -5.47 -19.09
N GLU A 120 -15.72 -5.42 -19.67
CA GLU A 120 -16.83 -6.31 -19.29
C GLU A 120 -16.62 -7.74 -19.78
N ALA A 121 -15.95 -7.92 -20.93
CA ALA A 121 -15.68 -9.25 -21.49
C ALA A 121 -14.74 -10.08 -20.61
N PHE A 122 -13.79 -9.44 -19.91
CA PHE A 122 -12.81 -10.13 -19.07
C PHE A 122 -13.38 -10.55 -17.70
N LEU A 123 -14.30 -9.77 -17.13
CA LEU A 123 -14.89 -10.06 -15.82
C LEU A 123 -16.02 -11.10 -15.85
N LEU A 124 -16.58 -11.39 -17.04
CA LEU A 124 -17.62 -12.41 -17.21
C LEU A 124 -17.06 -13.82 -17.48
N HIS A 125 -15.74 -13.98 -17.61
CA HIS A 125 -15.06 -15.26 -17.88
C HIS A 125 -14.04 -15.66 -16.80
N SER A 126 -14.16 -15.13 -15.58
CA SER A 126 -13.33 -15.50 -14.42
C SER A 126 -14.17 -16.03 -13.27
#